data_AF-A0A7V3STQ9-F1
#
_entry.id   AF-A0A7V3STQ9-F1
#
_cell.length_a   1.000
_cell.length_b   1.000
_cell.length_c   1.000
_cell.angle_alpha   90.00
_cell.angle_beta   90.00
_cell.angle_gamma   90.00
#
_symmetry.space_group_name_H-M   'P 1'
#
loop_
_entity.id
_entity.type
_entity.pdbx_description
1 polymer ?
#
loop_
_entity_poly.entity_id
_entity_poly.type
_entity_poly.pdbx_seq_one_letter_code
_entity_poly.pdbx_strand_id
1 'polypeptide(L)'
;MVEFIKLIEWLFNSRFKDASEMLKAIFEKTHYDEQIEDEKIKNILELISSAENISTKEFLDKVSLFTNMDEEINGDYVYLMTLHNTKGLEFPVVFITGLEEGLLPYCKAIKNDEDIAEERRLLYVGMTRAKDLLWLTGANKRKLYSKMQNQEPSRFLKDIPKDCCHWIEKITDKHQIKLTSIDAKDKLDKHFTLFTTGCRVKHPSWGIGVVRDCYGEGEDLKVVINFQNYGIKRIAVKFANLEKI
;
A
#
# COMPACT_ATOMS: atom_id res chain seq x y z
N MET A 1 36.26 9.53 12.36
CA MET A 1 36.68 8.10 12.50
C MET A 1 37.21 7.81 13.90
N VAL A 2 38.15 8.59 14.44
CA VAL A 2 38.70 8.40 15.81
C VAL A 2 37.65 8.54 16.91
N GLU A 3 36.73 9.51 16.81
CA GLU A 3 35.66 9.71 17.80
C GLU A 3 34.63 8.57 17.82
N PHE A 4 34.27 8.04 16.65
CA PHE A 4 33.37 6.88 16.54
C PHE A 4 33.99 5.64 17.18
N ILE A 5 35.27 5.37 16.92
CA ILE A 5 35.97 4.23 17.53
C ILE A 5 35.99 4.38 19.06
N LYS A 6 36.31 5.58 19.57
CA LYS A 6 36.27 5.86 21.02
C LYS A 6 34.88 5.63 21.62
N LEU A 7 33.82 6.00 20.91
CA LEU A 7 32.45 5.76 21.35
C LEU A 7 32.13 4.26 21.44
N ILE A 8 32.50 3.49 20.41
CA ILE A 8 32.28 2.03 20.40
C ILE A 8 33.11 1.32 21.47
N GLU A 9 34.38 1.71 21.64
CA GLU A 9 35.24 1.19 22.72
C GLU A 9 34.68 1.54 24.10
N TRP A 10 34.16 2.76 24.27
CA TRP A 10 33.47 3.15 25.50
C TRP A 10 32.26 2.26 25.77
N LEU A 11 31.42 2.02 24.75
CA LEU A 11 30.22 1.20 24.89
C LEU A 11 30.58 -0.25 25.24
N PHE A 12 31.62 -0.80 24.63
CA PHE A 12 32.09 -2.17 24.88
C PHE A 12 32.67 -2.36 26.29
N ASN A 13 33.41 -1.38 26.79
CA ASN A 13 34.04 -1.46 28.12
C ASN A 13 33.10 -1.07 29.27
N SER A 14 31.98 -0.41 28.96
CA SER A 14 30.98 -0.02 29.95
C SER A 14 30.19 -1.23 30.42
N ARG A 15 29.93 -1.29 31.74
CA ARG A 15 29.05 -2.28 32.33
C ARG A 15 27.73 -1.60 32.66
N PHE A 16 26.66 -2.13 32.08
CA PHE A 16 25.30 -1.69 32.35
C PHE A 16 24.58 -2.77 33.15
N LYS A 17 23.79 -2.36 34.14
CA LYS A 17 22.96 -3.21 34.98
C LYS A 17 21.88 -3.91 34.16
N ASP A 18 21.24 -3.16 33.27
CA ASP A 18 20.16 -3.64 32.40
C ASP A 18 20.15 -2.88 31.06
N ALA A 19 19.25 -3.29 30.17
CA ALA A 19 19.11 -2.73 28.84
C ALA A 19 18.67 -1.25 28.87
N SER A 20 17.83 -0.85 29.84
CA SER A 20 17.39 0.54 29.98
C SER A 20 18.55 1.50 30.27
N GLU A 21 19.47 1.09 31.16
CA GLU A 21 20.65 1.89 31.49
C GLU A 21 21.58 2.05 30.28
N MET A 22 21.78 0.96 29.52
CA MET A 22 22.57 0.99 28.30
C MET A 22 21.96 1.94 27.24
N LEU A 23 20.66 1.82 26.98
CA LEU A 23 19.95 2.66 26.00
C LEU A 23 20.01 4.13 26.38
N LYS A 24 19.77 4.45 27.67
CA LYS A 24 19.87 5.81 28.17
C LYS A 24 21.28 6.39 28.02
N ALA A 25 22.31 5.60 28.36
CA ALA A 25 23.70 6.03 28.23
C ALA A 25 24.09 6.27 26.75
N ILE A 26 23.61 5.43 25.82
CA ILE A 26 23.81 5.64 24.38
C ILE A 26 23.10 6.93 23.95
N PHE A 27 21.84 7.11 24.33
CA PHE A 27 21.03 8.27 23.96
C PHE A 27 21.70 9.58 24.39
N GLU A 28 22.17 9.65 25.64
CA GLU A 28 22.87 10.83 26.18
C GLU A 28 24.27 11.02 25.57
N LYS A 29 25.07 9.96 25.38
CA LYS A 29 26.44 10.08 24.85
C LYS A 29 26.51 10.42 23.38
N THR A 30 25.50 10.02 22.61
CA THR A 30 25.43 10.31 21.18
C THR A 30 24.79 11.67 20.88
N HIS A 31 24.24 12.35 21.89
CA HIS A 31 23.45 13.57 21.72
C HIS A 31 22.34 13.37 20.68
N TYR A 32 21.71 12.19 20.71
CA TYR A 32 20.70 11.83 19.72
C TYR A 32 19.41 12.64 19.91
N ASP A 33 19.14 13.09 21.13
CA ASP A 33 18.08 14.02 21.49
C ASP A 33 18.17 15.34 20.73
N GLU A 34 19.37 15.86 20.49
CA GLU A 34 19.59 17.10 19.75
C GLU A 34 19.28 16.97 18.24
N GLN A 35 19.12 15.74 17.74
CA GLN A 35 18.96 15.45 16.30
C GLN A 35 17.54 15.06 15.90
N ILE A 36 16.60 14.98 16.84
CA ILE A 36 15.25 14.45 16.61
C ILE A 36 14.16 15.39 17.13
N GLU A 37 12.95 15.25 16.58
CA GLU A 37 11.77 16.02 16.99
C GLU A 37 11.21 15.52 18.34
N ASP A 38 10.55 16.40 19.09
CA ASP A 38 10.01 16.12 20.44
C ASP A 38 9.11 14.89 20.50
N GLU A 39 8.28 14.65 19.47
CA GLU A 39 7.42 13.45 19.39
C GLU A 39 8.24 12.15 19.37
N LYS A 40 9.41 12.15 18.72
CA LYS A 40 10.30 10.97 18.67
C LYS A 40 11.03 10.76 19.99
N ILE A 41 11.35 11.83 20.71
CA ILE A 41 11.94 11.74 22.06
C ILE A 41 11.01 10.94 22.98
N LYS A 42 9.70 11.21 22.92
CA LYS A 42 8.71 10.46 23.71
C LYS A 42 8.76 8.95 23.42
N ASN A 43 8.83 8.56 22.15
CA ASN A 43 8.91 7.14 21.78
C ASN A 43 10.22 6.47 22.26
N ILE A 44 11.33 7.22 22.27
CA ILE A 44 12.60 6.70 22.79
C ILE A 44 12.55 6.53 24.31
N LEU A 45 11.91 7.46 25.03
CA LEU A 45 11.71 7.32 26.47
C LEU A 45 10.82 6.12 26.80
N GLU A 46 9.79 5.86 26.00
CA GLU A 46 8.98 4.66 26.11
C GLU A 46 9.78 3.38 25.83
N LEU A 47 10.63 3.38 24.80
CA LEU A 47 11.56 2.28 24.53
C LEU A 47 12.49 2.01 25.72
N ILE A 48 13.09 3.05 26.30
CA ILE A 48 13.96 2.93 27.48
C ILE A 48 13.19 2.33 28.66
N SER A 49 11.96 2.80 28.91
CA SER A 49 11.13 2.28 30.02
C SER A 49 10.73 0.82 29.80
N SER A 50 10.41 0.42 28.56
CA SER A 50 10.08 -0.97 28.22
C SER A 50 11.24 -1.97 28.45
N ALA A 51 12.47 -1.45 28.60
CA ALA A 51 13.71 -2.20 28.78
C ALA A 51 14.17 -2.29 30.26
N GLU A 52 13.40 -1.73 31.20
CA GLU A 52 13.76 -1.70 32.63
C GLU A 52 13.87 -3.10 33.24
N ASN A 53 14.95 -3.34 34.00
CA ASN A 53 15.23 -4.61 34.68
C ASN A 53 15.36 -5.85 33.75
N ILE A 54 15.52 -5.66 32.43
CA ILE A 54 15.75 -6.73 31.45
C ILE A 54 17.22 -6.72 31.04
N SER A 55 17.87 -7.88 30.97
CA SER A 55 19.25 -7.94 30.48
C SER A 55 19.33 -7.54 28.99
N THR A 56 20.43 -6.94 28.54
CA THR A 56 20.59 -6.53 27.13
C THR A 56 20.33 -7.65 26.13
N LYS A 57 20.78 -8.87 26.45
CA LYS A 57 20.58 -10.03 25.58
C LYS A 57 19.10 -10.42 25.51
N GLU A 58 18.45 -10.55 26.67
CA GLU A 58 17.03 -10.89 26.76
C GLU A 58 16.15 -9.82 26.11
N PHE A 59 16.49 -8.54 26.26
CA PHE A 59 15.80 -7.45 25.59
C PHE A 59 15.93 -7.55 24.07
N LEU A 60 17.12 -7.85 23.54
CA LEU A 60 17.32 -8.02 22.11
C LEU A 60 16.56 -9.23 21.57
N ASP A 61 16.55 -10.34 22.30
CA ASP A 61 15.78 -11.53 21.96
C ASP A 61 14.28 -11.20 21.95
N LYS A 62 13.77 -10.47 22.96
CA LYS A 62 12.37 -10.03 23.05
C LYS A 62 11.97 -9.12 21.89
N VAL A 63 12.77 -8.10 21.58
CA VAL A 63 12.51 -7.16 20.46
C VAL A 63 12.55 -7.90 19.12
N SER A 64 13.40 -8.91 18.96
CA SER A 64 13.47 -9.70 17.73
C SER A 64 12.24 -10.57 17.48
N LEU A 65 11.52 -10.91 18.55
CA LEU A 65 10.32 -11.76 18.53
C LEU A 65 9.02 -10.95 18.57
N PHE A 66 9.09 -9.66 18.89
CA PHE A 66 7.92 -8.82 19.07
C PHE A 66 7.16 -8.65 17.75
N THR A 67 5.88 -8.96 17.74
CA THR A 67 4.98 -8.62 16.64
C THR A 67 3.98 -7.58 17.11
N ASN A 68 3.55 -6.67 16.22
CA ASN A 68 2.57 -5.60 16.53
C ASN A 68 1.19 -6.13 17.01
N MET A 69 1.01 -7.44 17.15
CA MET A 69 -0.21 -8.09 17.62
C MET A 69 -0.17 -8.44 19.11
N ASP A 70 1.00 -8.32 19.76
CA ASP A 70 1.25 -8.79 21.13
C ASP A 70 0.97 -7.71 22.20
N GLU A 71 0.58 -6.50 21.82
CA GLU A 71 0.15 -5.45 22.76
C GLU A 71 -1.30 -5.70 23.19
N GLU A 72 -1.52 -5.87 24.51
CA GLU A 72 -2.85 -5.84 25.10
C GLU A 72 -3.42 -4.41 25.00
N ILE A 73 -4.06 -4.11 23.87
CA ILE A 73 -4.78 -2.86 23.68
C ILE A 73 -6.07 -2.93 24.51
N ASN A 74 -6.04 -2.35 25.71
CA ASN A 74 -7.21 -2.25 26.59
C ASN A 74 -8.13 -1.10 26.16
N GLY A 75 -9.33 -1.42 25.62
CA GLY A 75 -10.39 -0.45 25.32
C GLY A 75 -11.22 -0.79 24.07
N ASP A 76 -12.21 0.05 23.76
CA ASP A 76 -13.08 -0.10 22.59
C ASP A 76 -12.44 0.53 21.35
N TYR A 77 -11.79 -0.31 20.54
CA TYR A 77 -11.10 0.12 19.31
C TYR A 77 -11.56 -0.65 18.07
N VAL A 78 -11.38 -0.02 16.91
CA VAL A 78 -11.51 -0.70 15.62
C VAL A 78 -10.14 -1.23 15.21
N TYR A 79 -10.06 -2.54 15.01
CA TYR A 79 -8.84 -3.17 14.51
C TYR A 79 -8.67 -2.91 13.02
N LEU A 80 -7.58 -2.23 12.65
CA LEU A 80 -7.15 -2.08 11.27
C LEU A 80 -5.91 -2.94 11.03
N MET A 81 -6.01 -3.92 10.14
CA MET A 81 -4.92 -4.82 9.82
C MET A 81 -4.93 -5.23 8.35
N THR A 82 -3.84 -5.82 7.88
CA THR A 82 -3.78 -6.44 6.56
C THR A 82 -4.47 -7.81 6.59
N LEU A 83 -4.97 -8.29 5.45
CA LEU A 83 -5.61 -9.61 5.36
C LEU A 83 -4.72 -10.75 5.89
N HIS A 84 -3.42 -10.66 5.68
CA HIS A 84 -2.45 -11.67 6.12
C HIS A 84 -2.42 -11.83 7.65
N ASN A 85 -2.60 -10.73 8.38
CA ASN A 85 -2.54 -10.70 9.85
C ASN A 85 -3.87 -11.13 10.50
N THR A 86 -4.90 -11.43 9.72
CA THR A 86 -6.21 -11.82 10.25
C THR A 86 -6.32 -13.29 10.65
N LYS A 87 -5.35 -14.12 10.27
CA LYS A 87 -5.41 -15.57 10.45
C LYS A 87 -5.53 -15.94 11.93
N GLY A 88 -6.54 -16.75 12.27
CA GLY A 88 -6.79 -17.19 13.65
C GLY A 88 -7.59 -16.20 14.50
N LEU A 89 -7.91 -15.01 13.97
CA LEU A 89 -8.79 -14.04 14.61
C LEU A 89 -10.20 -14.15 14.05
N GLU A 90 -11.21 -13.73 14.82
CA GLU A 90 -12.59 -13.66 14.36
C GLU A 90 -13.29 -12.48 15.02
N PHE A 91 -14.15 -11.80 14.28
CA PHE A 91 -14.81 -10.58 14.72
C PHE A 91 -16.32 -10.64 14.40
N PRO A 92 -17.19 -10.04 15.24
CA PRO A 92 -18.61 -9.92 14.95
C PRO A 92 -18.88 -9.27 13.58
N VAL A 93 -18.15 -8.19 13.28
CA VAL A 93 -18.28 -7.42 12.05
C VAL A 93 -16.91 -7.24 11.39
N VAL A 94 -16.82 -7.51 10.09
CA VAL A 94 -15.60 -7.34 9.29
C VAL A 94 -15.85 -6.48 8.06
N PHE A 95 -14.95 -5.53 7.80
CA PHE A 95 -14.90 -4.75 6.58
C PHE A 95 -13.66 -5.13 5.77
N ILE A 96 -13.86 -5.74 4.61
CA ILE A 96 -12.79 -5.92 3.61
C ILE A 96 -12.89 -4.79 2.61
N THR A 97 -11.82 -4.02 2.49
CA THR A 97 -11.77 -2.83 1.64
C THR A 97 -10.78 -3.00 0.51
N GLY A 98 -11.01 -2.27 -0.59
CA GLY A 98 -10.10 -2.29 -1.73
C GLY A 98 -10.20 -3.57 -2.56
N LEU A 99 -11.41 -4.13 -2.71
CA LEU A 99 -11.67 -5.23 -3.64
C LEU A 99 -11.69 -4.71 -5.09
N GLU A 100 -10.48 -4.44 -5.58
CA GLU A 100 -10.19 -3.80 -6.85
C GLU A 100 -9.10 -4.58 -7.58
N GLU A 101 -9.19 -4.65 -8.90
CA GLU A 101 -8.14 -5.25 -9.74
C GLU A 101 -6.80 -4.54 -9.53
N GLY A 102 -5.75 -5.32 -9.27
CA GLY A 102 -4.41 -4.80 -9.00
C GLY A 102 -4.14 -4.48 -7.52
N LEU A 103 -5.18 -4.44 -6.67
CA LEU A 103 -5.05 -4.38 -5.22
C LEU A 103 -5.34 -5.74 -4.57
N LEU A 104 -6.50 -6.34 -4.87
CA LEU A 104 -6.84 -7.72 -4.51
C LEU A 104 -7.69 -8.33 -5.64
N PRO A 105 -7.10 -9.12 -6.55
CA PRO A 105 -5.75 -9.67 -6.49
C PRO A 105 -4.65 -8.63 -6.73
N TYR A 106 -3.56 -8.75 -5.97
CA TYR A 106 -2.41 -7.85 -6.12
C TYR A 106 -1.78 -7.96 -7.51
N CYS A 107 -1.40 -6.82 -8.09
CA CYS A 107 -0.99 -6.73 -9.50
C CYS A 107 0.17 -7.65 -9.91
N LYS A 108 1.04 -8.07 -8.96
CA LYS A 108 2.13 -9.01 -9.23
C LYS A 108 1.65 -10.46 -9.34
N ALA A 109 0.59 -10.83 -8.62
CA ALA A 109 0.01 -12.16 -8.62
C ALA A 109 -0.74 -12.46 -9.93
N ILE A 110 -1.09 -11.46 -10.74
CA ILE A 110 -1.84 -11.63 -12.00
C ILE A 110 -1.05 -12.38 -13.08
N LYS A 111 0.23 -12.68 -12.85
CA LYS A 111 1.12 -13.27 -13.85
C LYS A 111 1.06 -14.79 -13.96
N ASN A 112 0.64 -15.48 -12.90
CA ASN A 112 0.47 -16.93 -12.88
C ASN A 112 -0.87 -17.29 -12.21
N ASP A 113 -1.39 -18.48 -12.49
CA ASP A 113 -2.66 -18.92 -11.91
C ASP A 113 -2.51 -19.34 -10.44
N GLU A 114 -1.31 -19.79 -10.05
CA GLU A 114 -0.99 -20.18 -8.68
C GLU A 114 -1.05 -18.98 -7.71
N ASP A 115 -0.44 -17.83 -8.04
CA ASP A 115 -0.49 -16.66 -7.16
C ASP A 115 -1.91 -16.08 -7.13
N ILE A 116 -2.68 -16.14 -8.23
CA ILE A 116 -4.10 -15.77 -8.22
C ILE A 116 -4.90 -16.69 -7.28
N ALA A 117 -4.61 -17.99 -7.27
CA ALA A 117 -5.26 -18.92 -6.35
C ALA A 117 -4.91 -18.61 -4.88
N GLU A 118 -3.68 -18.18 -4.61
CA GLU A 118 -3.27 -17.79 -3.27
C GLU A 118 -3.92 -16.46 -2.82
N GLU A 119 -4.01 -15.46 -3.70
CA GLU A 119 -4.75 -14.21 -3.42
C GLU A 119 -6.25 -14.47 -3.20
N ARG A 120 -6.82 -15.44 -3.92
CA ARG A 120 -8.19 -15.91 -3.70
C ARG A 120 -8.35 -16.56 -2.33
N ARG A 121 -7.38 -17.39 -1.93
CA ARG A 121 -7.33 -17.98 -0.58
C ARG A 121 -7.23 -16.90 0.48
N LEU A 122 -6.44 -15.86 0.26
CA LEU A 122 -6.31 -14.72 1.15
C LEU A 122 -7.64 -14.01 1.36
N LEU A 123 -8.39 -13.74 0.27
CA LEU A 123 -9.74 -13.19 0.36
C LEU A 123 -10.68 -14.13 1.15
N TYR A 124 -10.66 -15.43 0.84
CA TYR A 124 -11.48 -16.42 1.55
C TYR A 124 -11.19 -16.44 3.06
N VAL A 125 -9.92 -16.43 3.45
CA VAL A 125 -9.53 -16.36 4.87
C VAL A 125 -10.09 -15.08 5.50
N GLY A 126 -9.94 -13.93 4.84
CA GLY A 126 -10.51 -12.66 5.31
C GLY A 126 -12.02 -12.68 5.49
N MET A 127 -12.76 -13.24 4.52
CA MET A 127 -14.22 -13.35 4.58
C MET A 127 -14.69 -14.21 5.75
N THR A 128 -13.99 -15.32 6.01
CA THR A 128 -14.31 -16.24 7.12
C THR A 128 -13.94 -15.72 8.50
N ARG A 129 -13.37 -14.51 8.62
CA ARG A 129 -13.15 -13.88 9.94
C ARG A 129 -14.42 -13.24 10.48
N ALA A 130 -15.43 -12.98 9.63
CA ALA A 130 -16.70 -12.40 10.03
C ALA A 130 -17.62 -13.46 10.66
N LYS A 131 -18.20 -13.15 11.83
CA LYS A 131 -19.20 -14.01 12.48
C LYS A 131 -20.62 -13.64 12.06
N ASP A 132 -20.95 -12.35 12.11
CA ASP A 132 -22.32 -11.86 11.95
C ASP A 132 -22.48 -11.04 10.65
N LEU A 133 -21.57 -10.09 10.41
CA LEU A 133 -21.66 -9.17 9.27
C LEU A 133 -20.33 -9.04 8.52
N LEU A 134 -20.40 -9.18 7.19
CA LEU A 134 -19.29 -8.99 6.28
C LEU A 134 -19.62 -7.88 5.28
N TRP A 135 -18.79 -6.85 5.24
CA TRP A 135 -18.86 -5.78 4.27
C TRP A 135 -17.68 -5.88 3.30
N LEU A 136 -17.99 -5.98 2.01
CA LEU A 136 -17.02 -5.99 0.92
C LEU A 136 -17.12 -4.66 0.17
N THR A 137 -16.01 -3.93 0.08
CA THR A 137 -16.02 -2.58 -0.51
C THR A 137 -14.91 -2.38 -1.53
N GLY A 138 -15.21 -1.59 -2.55
CA GLY A 138 -14.26 -1.11 -3.56
C GLY A 138 -14.59 0.33 -3.95
N ALA A 139 -13.62 1.03 -4.52
CA ALA A 139 -13.79 2.38 -5.03
C ALA A 139 -13.71 2.37 -6.56
N ASN A 140 -14.49 3.22 -7.23
CA ASN A 140 -14.35 3.45 -8.68
C ASN A 140 -13.09 4.27 -9.00
N LYS A 141 -12.66 5.14 -8.07
CA LYS A 141 -11.44 5.94 -8.21
C LYS A 141 -10.64 5.93 -6.92
N ARG A 142 -9.33 5.72 -7.04
CA ARG A 142 -8.39 5.69 -5.90
C ARG A 142 -7.14 6.48 -6.22
N LYS A 143 -6.66 7.27 -5.25
CA LYS A 143 -5.34 7.90 -5.33
C LYS A 143 -4.28 6.86 -4.96
N LEU A 144 -3.44 6.48 -5.93
CA LEU A 144 -2.29 5.59 -5.71
C LEU A 144 -1.03 6.32 -6.16
N TYR A 145 0.03 6.28 -5.35
CA TYR A 145 1.33 6.91 -5.65
C TYR A 145 1.18 8.35 -6.19
N SER A 146 0.35 9.15 -5.53
CA SER A 146 0.08 10.56 -5.84
C SER A 146 -0.73 10.86 -7.11
N LYS A 147 -1.25 9.86 -7.85
CA LYS A 147 -2.18 10.08 -8.97
C LYS A 147 -3.54 9.42 -8.74
N MET A 148 -4.61 10.09 -9.16
CA MET A 148 -5.96 9.50 -9.19
C MET A 148 -6.05 8.49 -10.32
N GLN A 149 -6.46 7.28 -10.01
CA GLN A 149 -6.61 6.17 -10.95
C GLN A 149 -8.06 5.66 -10.89
N ASN A 150 -8.62 5.32 -12.04
CA ASN A 150 -9.86 4.54 -12.07
C ASN A 150 -9.53 3.10 -11.70
N GLN A 151 -10.43 2.45 -10.97
CA GLN A 151 -10.28 1.10 -10.46
C GLN A 151 -11.42 0.24 -10.97
N GLU A 152 -11.07 -0.94 -11.43
CA GLU A 152 -12.04 -1.96 -11.80
C GLU A 152 -12.35 -2.83 -10.57
N PRO A 153 -13.61 -3.25 -10.36
CA PRO A 153 -13.94 -4.19 -9.29
C PRO A 153 -13.14 -5.48 -9.39
N SER A 154 -12.71 -6.02 -8.25
CA SER A 154 -11.98 -7.29 -8.19
C SER A 154 -12.73 -8.41 -8.92
N ARG A 155 -12.01 -9.22 -9.71
CA ARG A 155 -12.57 -10.41 -10.35
C ARG A 155 -13.20 -11.39 -9.34
N PHE A 156 -12.68 -11.46 -8.12
CA PHE A 156 -13.18 -12.41 -7.11
C PHE A 156 -14.62 -12.14 -6.69
N LEU A 157 -15.10 -10.92 -6.87
CA LEU A 157 -16.49 -10.57 -6.65
C LEU A 157 -17.45 -11.35 -7.57
N LYS A 158 -17.01 -11.75 -8.76
CA LYS A 158 -17.83 -12.54 -9.70
C LYS A 158 -18.03 -13.98 -9.24
N ASP A 159 -17.14 -14.46 -8.39
CA ASP A 159 -17.17 -15.83 -7.88
C ASP A 159 -18.10 -15.98 -6.66
N ILE A 160 -18.54 -14.86 -6.09
CA ILE A 160 -19.50 -14.83 -4.98
C ILE A 160 -20.92 -14.85 -5.58
N PRO A 161 -21.77 -15.83 -5.22
CA PRO A 161 -23.14 -15.88 -5.70
C PRO A 161 -23.90 -14.60 -5.37
N LYS A 162 -24.58 -14.01 -6.36
CA LYS A 162 -25.28 -12.73 -6.21
C LYS A 162 -26.38 -12.79 -5.14
N ASP A 163 -27.02 -13.94 -5.00
CA ASP A 163 -28.10 -14.15 -4.03
C ASP A 163 -27.61 -14.12 -2.57
N CYS A 164 -26.30 -14.28 -2.36
CA CYS A 164 -25.66 -14.18 -1.06
C CYS A 164 -25.21 -12.74 -0.73
N CYS A 165 -25.44 -11.76 -1.61
CA CYS A 165 -24.91 -10.42 -1.49
C CYS A 165 -25.97 -9.35 -1.74
N HIS A 166 -26.08 -8.41 -0.81
CA HIS A 166 -26.81 -7.18 -1.06
C HIS A 166 -25.87 -6.15 -1.72
N TRP A 167 -26.04 -5.96 -3.03
CA TRP A 167 -25.20 -5.05 -3.82
C TRP A 167 -25.66 -3.60 -3.67
N ILE A 168 -24.82 -2.77 -3.08
CA ILE A 168 -25.05 -1.33 -2.93
C ILE A 168 -24.08 -0.59 -3.85
N GLU A 169 -24.60 -0.06 -4.95
CA GLU A 169 -23.84 0.90 -5.75
C GLU A 169 -24.14 2.30 -5.22
N LYS A 170 -23.13 2.97 -4.67
CA LYS A 170 -23.28 4.34 -4.17
C LYS A 170 -23.36 5.27 -5.38
N ILE A 171 -24.56 5.41 -5.94
CA ILE A 171 -24.86 6.43 -6.94
C ILE A 171 -24.51 7.76 -6.29
N THR A 172 -23.44 8.38 -6.76
CA THR A 172 -23.13 9.75 -6.37
C THR A 172 -24.16 10.62 -7.08
N ASP A 173 -25.36 10.71 -6.52
CA ASP A 173 -26.29 11.75 -6.92
C ASP A 173 -25.52 13.07 -6.84
N LYS A 174 -25.52 13.80 -7.95
CA LYS A 174 -24.99 15.15 -8.03
C LYS A 174 -25.89 16.09 -7.23
N HIS A 175 -26.11 15.82 -5.94
CA HIS A 175 -26.42 16.87 -4.99
C HIS A 175 -25.16 17.72 -4.86
N GLN A 176 -24.98 18.57 -5.86
CA GLN A 176 -24.13 19.74 -5.80
C GLN A 176 -24.54 20.48 -4.53
N ILE A 177 -23.71 20.36 -3.49
CA ILE A 177 -23.60 21.45 -2.53
C ILE A 177 -23.25 22.65 -3.39
N LYS A 178 -24.21 23.57 -3.58
CA LYS A 178 -24.03 24.82 -4.32
C LYS A 178 -22.96 25.64 -3.60
N LEU A 179 -21.71 25.37 -3.89
CA LEU A 179 -20.62 26.31 -3.72
C LEU A 179 -20.75 27.25 -4.93
N THR A 180 -21.20 28.46 -4.67
CA THR A 180 -21.30 29.54 -5.66
C THR A 180 -19.91 29.81 -6.23
N SER A 181 -19.61 29.22 -7.38
CA SER A 181 -18.44 29.50 -8.18
C SER A 181 -18.68 30.79 -8.96
N ILE A 182 -17.86 31.80 -8.65
CA ILE A 182 -17.68 33.01 -9.46
C ILE A 182 -17.22 32.58 -10.86
N ASP A 183 -17.86 33.18 -11.86
CA ASP A 183 -17.61 32.97 -13.28
C ASP A 183 -16.14 33.19 -13.66
N ALA A 184 -15.56 32.19 -14.32
CA ALA A 184 -14.45 32.39 -15.23
C ALA A 184 -14.67 31.49 -16.44
N LYS A 185 -15.19 32.09 -17.52
CA LYS A 185 -15.06 31.55 -18.87
C LYS A 185 -13.57 31.41 -19.16
N ASP A 186 -13.14 30.21 -19.52
CA ASP A 186 -12.10 30.11 -20.53
C ASP A 186 -12.25 28.86 -21.39
N LYS A 187 -12.11 29.08 -22.70
CA LYS A 187 -12.05 28.05 -23.73
C LYS A 187 -10.71 27.33 -23.59
N LEU A 188 -10.71 26.00 -23.57
CA LEU A 188 -9.49 25.26 -23.89
C LEU A 188 -9.80 24.02 -24.72
N ASP A 189 -9.02 23.91 -25.80
CA ASP A 189 -9.15 22.99 -26.91
C ASP A 189 -9.14 21.50 -26.52
N LYS A 190 -9.95 20.74 -27.25
CA LYS A 190 -9.95 19.27 -27.25
C LYS A 190 -8.68 18.74 -27.95
N HIS A 191 -7.60 18.52 -27.21
CA HIS A 191 -6.54 17.61 -27.67
C HIS A 191 -6.88 16.17 -27.27
N PHE A 192 -7.29 15.36 -28.26
CA PHE A 192 -7.54 13.94 -28.12
C PHE A 192 -6.25 13.17 -27.78
N THR A 193 -6.16 12.64 -26.56
CA THR A 193 -5.18 11.61 -26.21
C THR A 193 -5.61 10.28 -26.85
N LEU A 194 -5.02 9.97 -28.01
CA LEU A 194 -5.39 8.81 -28.85
C LEU A 194 -5.17 7.44 -28.18
N PHE A 195 -4.30 7.36 -27.16
CA PHE A 195 -3.93 6.11 -26.50
C PHE A 195 -4.10 6.20 -24.97
N THR A 196 -5.12 5.53 -24.46
CA THR A 196 -5.38 5.34 -23.03
C THR A 196 -4.80 4.02 -22.53
N THR A 197 -4.36 3.99 -21.28
CA THR A 197 -3.93 2.76 -20.60
C THR A 197 -5.05 1.70 -20.65
N GLY A 198 -4.67 0.45 -20.92
CA GLY A 198 -5.59 -0.65 -21.19
C GLY A 198 -5.96 -0.84 -22.66
N CYS A 199 -5.72 0.14 -23.55
CA CYS A 199 -5.99 -0.03 -24.97
C CYS A 199 -5.08 -1.07 -25.63
N ARG A 200 -5.65 -1.86 -26.55
CA ARG A 200 -4.88 -2.73 -27.44
C ARG A 200 -4.37 -1.92 -28.62
N VAL A 201 -3.10 -2.13 -28.94
CA VAL A 201 -2.42 -1.44 -30.03
C VAL A 201 -1.61 -2.43 -30.83
N LYS A 202 -1.52 -2.22 -32.14
CA LYS A 202 -0.68 -2.99 -33.06
C LYS A 202 0.55 -2.16 -33.42
N HIS A 203 1.73 -2.74 -33.24
CA HIS A 203 2.99 -2.19 -33.71
C HIS A 203 3.48 -2.97 -34.94
N PRO A 204 3.98 -2.32 -36.00
CA PRO A 204 4.41 -2.98 -37.24
C PRO A 204 5.44 -4.10 -37.03
N SER A 205 6.38 -3.91 -36.09
CA SER A 205 7.46 -4.87 -35.83
C SER A 205 7.21 -5.81 -34.65
N TRP A 206 6.30 -5.47 -33.73
CA TRP A 206 6.13 -6.19 -32.45
C TRP A 206 4.73 -6.76 -32.25
N GLY A 207 3.84 -6.60 -33.24
CA GLY A 207 2.51 -7.17 -33.22
C GLY A 207 1.61 -6.49 -32.21
N ILE A 208 0.68 -7.25 -31.65
CA ILE A 208 -0.37 -6.72 -30.76
C ILE A 208 0.18 -6.62 -29.33
N GLY A 209 -0.04 -5.47 -28.70
CA GLY A 209 0.31 -5.21 -27.32
C GLY A 209 -0.76 -4.41 -26.59
N VAL A 210 -0.65 -4.37 -25.27
CA VAL A 210 -1.56 -3.62 -24.39
C VAL A 210 -0.81 -2.46 -23.78
N VAL A 211 -1.34 -1.24 -23.92
CA VAL A 211 -0.79 -0.04 -23.29
C VAL A 211 -0.94 -0.20 -21.77
N ARG A 212 0.18 -0.18 -21.04
CA ARG A 212 0.25 -0.30 -19.59
C ARG A 212 0.40 1.05 -18.90
N ASP A 213 1.12 1.96 -19.53
CA ASP A 213 1.36 3.30 -18.98
C ASP A 213 1.57 4.31 -20.12
N CYS A 214 1.30 5.59 -19.84
CA CYS A 214 1.52 6.70 -20.76
C CYS A 214 2.24 7.84 -20.02
N TYR A 215 3.31 8.36 -20.61
CA TYR A 215 4.12 9.46 -20.06
C TYR A 215 4.24 10.61 -21.06
N GLY A 216 4.27 11.84 -20.58
CA GLY A 216 4.39 13.03 -21.43
C GLY A 216 3.06 13.45 -22.07
N GLU A 217 3.07 14.64 -22.67
CA GLU A 217 1.92 15.26 -23.32
C GLU A 217 2.33 15.81 -24.69
N GLY A 218 1.38 15.92 -25.62
CA GLY A 218 1.66 16.42 -26.97
C GLY A 218 2.67 15.56 -27.74
N GLU A 219 3.71 16.20 -28.28
CA GLU A 219 4.72 15.58 -29.16
C GLU A 219 5.73 14.68 -28.44
N ASP A 220 5.77 14.71 -27.10
CA ASP A 220 6.66 13.89 -26.28
C ASP A 220 5.95 12.73 -25.58
N LEU A 221 4.72 12.41 -26.01
CA LEU A 221 3.96 11.26 -25.53
C LEU A 221 4.73 9.95 -25.78
N LYS A 222 5.04 9.25 -24.69
CA LYS A 222 5.64 7.92 -24.65
C LYS A 222 4.67 6.93 -24.04
N VAL A 223 4.53 5.77 -24.65
CA VAL A 223 3.65 4.69 -24.20
C VAL A 223 4.49 3.49 -23.80
N VAL A 224 4.12 2.89 -22.68
CA VAL A 224 4.66 1.61 -22.22
C VAL A 224 3.69 0.55 -22.67
N ILE A 225 4.10 -0.29 -23.61
CA ILE A 225 3.24 -1.33 -24.18
C ILE A 225 3.82 -2.68 -23.83
N ASN A 226 2.99 -3.59 -23.34
CA ASN A 226 3.35 -4.99 -23.18
C ASN A 226 2.92 -5.77 -24.43
N PHE A 227 3.90 -6.22 -25.24
CA PHE A 227 3.68 -7.03 -26.43
C PHE A 227 3.75 -8.51 -26.08
N GLN A 228 2.82 -9.31 -26.61
CA GLN A 228 2.69 -10.73 -26.26
C GLN A 228 3.99 -11.53 -26.44
N ASN A 229 4.78 -11.23 -27.48
CA ASN A 229 6.01 -11.98 -27.81
C ASN A 229 7.31 -11.23 -27.48
N TYR A 230 7.24 -9.94 -27.10
CA TYR A 230 8.42 -9.07 -26.94
C TYR A 230 8.51 -8.38 -25.57
N GLY A 231 7.54 -8.63 -24.69
CA GLY A 231 7.48 -8.05 -23.36
C GLY A 231 7.24 -6.55 -23.38
N ILE A 232 7.69 -5.87 -22.31
CA ILE A 232 7.42 -4.46 -22.09
C ILE A 232 8.39 -3.59 -22.90
N LYS A 233 7.85 -2.73 -23.77
CA LYS A 233 8.61 -1.72 -24.53
C LYS A 233 8.08 -0.33 -24.24
N ARG A 234 9.01 0.62 -24.06
CA ARG A 234 8.71 2.05 -23.94
C ARG A 234 8.96 2.70 -25.29
N ILE A 235 7.94 3.30 -25.89
CA ILE A 235 8.01 3.84 -27.25
C ILE A 235 7.47 5.27 -27.28
N ALA A 236 8.14 6.18 -27.98
CA ALA A 236 7.59 7.49 -28.28
C ALA A 236 6.54 7.36 -29.40
N VAL A 237 5.32 7.79 -29.14
CA VAL A 237 4.15 7.57 -30.04
C VAL A 237 4.41 8.15 -31.42
N LYS A 238 5.09 9.30 -31.52
CA LYS A 238 5.43 9.96 -32.80
C LYS A 238 6.29 9.12 -33.75
N PHE A 239 7.03 8.13 -33.24
CA PHE A 239 7.93 7.28 -34.02
C PHE A 239 7.47 5.82 -34.10
N ALA A 240 6.36 5.49 -33.44
CA ALA A 240 5.95 4.10 -33.20
C ALA A 240 4.97 3.54 -34.22
N ASN A 241 4.35 4.39 -35.08
CA ASN A 241 3.31 4.00 -36.03
C ASN A 241 2.29 2.99 -35.45
N LEU A 242 1.76 3.30 -34.27
CA LEU A 242 0.85 2.42 -33.54
C LEU A 242 -0.58 2.57 -34.06
N GLU A 243 -1.21 1.44 -34.39
CA GLU A 243 -2.63 1.39 -34.73
C GLU A 243 -3.44 0.93 -33.52
N LYS A 244 -4.51 1.65 -33.15
CA LYS A 244 -5.42 1.21 -32.09
C LYS A 244 -6.34 0.12 -32.65
N ILE A 245 -6.54 -0.96 -31.88
CA ILE A 245 -7.42 -2.09 -32.20
C ILE A 245 -8.60 -2.09 -31.23
#